data_AF-A0A9X3USL6-F1
#
_entry.id   AF-A0A9X3USL6-F1
#
_cell.length_a   1.000
_cell.length_b   1.000
_cell.length_c   1.000
_cell.angle_alpha   90.00
_cell.angle_beta   90.00
_cell.angle_gamma   90.00
#
_symmetry.space_group_name_H-M   'P 1'
#
loop_
_entity.id
_entity.type
_entity.pdbx_description
1 polymer ?
#
loop_
_entity_poly.entity_id
_entity_poly.type
_entity_poly.pdbx_seq_one_letter_code
_entity_poly.pdbx_strand_id
1 'polypeptide(L)'
;MEKLDLLKQSYNELPYVSKGFSHTLPERQRAVLSLLGFHTPHIEHAKVLEIGCGFGGNIISSALIHPNAHFVGVDLSETQIEGGKAIVNQLGLKNVELLCQDISFFENSSIKFDYIVCHGVFSWVPESVRRKILTVIKSHLSENGAATISYNTYPGWKSLEALKDMMTFRVDLLAKQNIHLSMREKVAYGKGTADFLSQFALGDKRMKDVADGIKDKDEHYIYHEYFEEYNQPLYLYEFNELLEEYGLAHICDSSVSATFPIFKDDRIETLLDNECGDNHLLKEQYYDYILNRQFRTSIVTHLENREKCNISRHIQINDLKNIYIRTNLNAESSSKVVQSLKAHYPNAMKVSDFVERYFTDNRNDGYTSVLLEIYNENIDFYARNIAVTKQDKIKLKTVYRKYLDYYLNTEKPVISLSNFVGNTLVLNSGDIHAILSFDGQHSDEELADLLFEKVQAGILRMNHAHTEQEQKATLLAFIKDTRAFVEANLMNE
;
A
#
# COMPACT_ATOMS: atom_id res chain seq x y z
N MET A 1 -22.31 -4.06 -22.37
CA MET A 1 -22.91 -2.80 -21.91
C MET A 1 -23.58 -3.04 -20.58
N GLU A 2 -24.68 -3.80 -20.55
CA GLU A 2 -25.47 -4.12 -19.33
C GLU A 2 -24.66 -4.60 -18.12
N LYS A 3 -23.61 -5.43 -18.31
CA LYS A 3 -22.78 -5.94 -17.21
C LYS A 3 -21.75 -4.97 -16.65
N LEU A 4 -21.22 -4.06 -17.47
CA LEU A 4 -20.31 -3.01 -17.01
C LEU A 4 -21.10 -1.92 -16.26
N ASP A 5 -22.34 -1.68 -16.69
CA ASP A 5 -23.27 -0.77 -16.01
C ASP A 5 -23.63 -1.31 -14.61
N LEU A 6 -23.82 -2.63 -14.46
CA LEU A 6 -24.01 -3.28 -13.15
C LEU A 6 -22.80 -3.15 -12.23
N LEU A 7 -21.57 -3.30 -12.76
CA LEU A 7 -20.33 -3.08 -12.00
C LEU A 7 -20.21 -1.60 -11.57
N LYS A 8 -20.52 -0.67 -12.47
CA LYS A 8 -20.55 0.77 -12.14
C LYS A 8 -21.59 1.07 -11.05
N GLN A 9 -22.74 0.41 -11.09
CA GLN A 9 -23.79 0.58 -10.08
C GLN A 9 -23.36 0.08 -8.71
N SER A 10 -22.69 -1.08 -8.60
CA SER A 10 -22.24 -1.61 -7.30
C SER A 10 -21.28 -0.66 -6.58
N TYR A 11 -20.29 -0.11 -7.29
CA TYR A 11 -19.33 0.84 -6.71
C TYR A 11 -19.95 2.20 -6.33
N ASN A 12 -21.10 2.55 -6.89
CA ASN A 12 -21.85 3.74 -6.51
C ASN A 12 -22.72 3.50 -5.27
N GLU A 13 -23.30 2.30 -5.11
CA GLU A 13 -24.20 1.96 -4.01
C GLU A 13 -23.46 1.60 -2.71
N LEU A 14 -22.26 1.02 -2.81
CA LEU A 14 -21.39 0.66 -1.68
C LEU A 14 -19.97 1.19 -1.93
N PRO A 15 -19.67 2.47 -1.63
CA PRO A 15 -18.35 3.04 -1.91
C PRO A 15 -17.27 2.55 -0.93
N TYR A 16 -16.06 2.30 -1.46
CA TYR A 16 -14.85 2.02 -0.68
C TYR A 16 -14.35 3.28 0.04
N VAL A 17 -13.89 3.14 1.29
CA VAL A 17 -12.92 4.10 1.82
C VAL A 17 -11.62 3.90 1.04
N SER A 18 -11.20 4.92 0.28
CA SER A 18 -9.98 4.87 -0.51
C SER A 18 -8.77 5.02 0.39
N LYS A 19 -7.93 3.98 0.45
CA LYS A 19 -6.78 3.90 1.35
C LYS A 19 -5.47 4.23 0.63
N GLY A 20 -4.49 4.68 1.41
CA GLY A 20 -3.08 4.61 0.99
C GLY A 20 -2.57 3.17 1.07
N PHE A 21 -1.81 2.76 0.05
CA PHE A 21 -1.16 1.45 -0.01
C PHE A 21 0.32 1.60 -0.32
N SER A 22 1.16 1.58 0.72
CA SER A 22 2.60 1.82 0.61
C SER A 22 3.33 0.94 -0.41
N HIS A 23 2.91 -0.31 -0.54
CA HIS A 23 3.49 -1.26 -1.48
C HIS A 23 3.16 -0.95 -2.96
N THR A 24 2.20 -0.07 -3.24
CA THR A 24 1.77 0.27 -4.61
C THR A 24 2.43 1.54 -5.16
N LEU A 25 2.86 2.44 -4.26
CA LEU A 25 3.28 3.79 -4.60
C LEU A 25 4.61 3.85 -5.36
N PRO A 26 4.86 4.92 -6.13
CA PRO A 26 6.12 5.16 -6.84
C PRO A 26 7.36 4.98 -5.97
N GLU A 27 7.30 5.40 -4.70
CA GLU A 27 8.36 5.23 -3.71
C GLU A 27 8.81 3.79 -3.59
N ARG A 28 7.85 2.87 -3.50
CA ARG A 28 8.14 1.45 -3.35
C ARG A 28 8.65 0.85 -4.65
N GLN A 29 8.01 1.18 -5.77
CA GLN A 29 8.43 0.70 -7.09
C GLN A 29 9.89 1.07 -7.36
N ARG A 30 10.25 2.35 -7.15
CA ARG A 30 11.62 2.84 -7.29
C ARG A 30 12.58 2.17 -6.33
N ALA A 31 12.20 2.01 -5.05
CA ALA A 31 13.06 1.40 -4.04
C ALA A 31 13.42 -0.05 -4.38
N VAL A 32 12.41 -0.87 -4.71
CA VAL A 32 12.62 -2.28 -5.06
C VAL A 32 13.44 -2.42 -6.34
N LEU A 33 13.10 -1.67 -7.40
CA LEU A 33 13.85 -1.73 -8.66
C LEU A 33 15.29 -1.24 -8.50
N SER A 34 15.55 -0.26 -7.64
CA SER A 34 16.90 0.21 -7.35
C SER A 34 17.77 -0.85 -6.65
N LEU A 35 17.18 -1.77 -5.87
CA LEU A 35 17.92 -2.94 -5.36
C LEU A 35 18.33 -3.90 -6.48
N LEU A 36 17.54 -3.96 -7.56
CA LEU A 36 17.79 -4.80 -8.73
C LEU A 36 18.61 -4.06 -9.81
N GLY A 37 19.23 -2.93 -9.49
CA GLY A 37 20.06 -2.16 -10.42
C GLY A 37 19.29 -1.40 -11.51
N PHE A 38 17.95 -1.38 -11.44
CA PHE A 38 17.11 -0.67 -12.40
C PHE A 38 16.63 0.67 -11.83
N HIS A 39 16.98 1.77 -12.50
CA HIS A 39 16.67 3.11 -12.05
C HIS A 39 15.52 3.73 -12.86
N THR A 40 14.38 3.87 -12.20
CA THR A 40 13.22 4.60 -12.73
C THR A 40 13.43 6.12 -12.63
N PRO A 41 12.54 6.96 -13.19
CA PRO A 41 12.60 8.42 -13.02
C PRO A 41 12.44 8.89 -11.57
N HIS A 42 13.00 10.07 -11.24
CA HIS A 42 12.89 10.66 -9.90
C HIS A 42 11.46 11.08 -9.60
N ILE A 43 10.95 10.70 -8.43
CA ILE A 43 9.53 10.87 -8.06
C ILE A 43 9.16 12.33 -7.94
N GLU A 44 10.13 13.17 -7.52
CA GLU A 44 9.96 14.61 -7.30
C GLU A 44 9.41 15.37 -8.52
N HIS A 45 9.62 14.83 -9.73
CA HIS A 45 9.15 15.40 -11.00
C HIS A 45 8.39 14.38 -11.87
N ALA A 46 8.02 13.23 -11.29
CA ALA A 46 7.42 12.14 -12.04
C ALA A 46 5.97 12.45 -12.45
N LYS A 47 5.54 11.80 -13.53
CA LYS A 47 4.12 11.67 -13.89
C LYS A 47 3.61 10.31 -13.44
N VAL A 48 2.52 10.29 -12.68
CA VAL A 48 1.95 9.07 -12.09
C VAL A 48 0.51 8.91 -12.55
N LEU A 49 0.15 7.71 -13.01
CA LEU A 49 -1.23 7.32 -13.33
C LEU A 49 -1.72 6.28 -12.33
N GLU A 50 -2.92 6.43 -11.78
CA GLU A 50 -3.64 5.39 -11.06
C GLU A 50 -4.92 5.00 -11.81
N ILE A 51 -5.03 3.71 -12.14
CA ILE A 51 -6.18 3.08 -12.78
C ILE A 51 -7.06 2.47 -11.70
N GLY A 52 -8.32 2.89 -11.64
CA GLY A 52 -9.26 2.54 -10.56
C GLY A 52 -8.94 3.30 -9.28
N CYS A 53 -8.78 4.63 -9.36
CA CYS A 53 -8.33 5.42 -8.22
C CYS A 53 -9.41 5.62 -7.14
N GLY A 54 -10.68 5.35 -7.44
CA GLY A 54 -11.81 5.73 -6.60
C GLY A 54 -11.77 7.20 -6.22
N PHE A 55 -11.78 7.51 -4.92
CA PHE A 55 -11.63 8.88 -4.39
C PHE A 55 -10.21 9.47 -4.51
N GLY A 56 -9.21 8.69 -4.95
CA GLY A 56 -7.82 9.12 -5.14
C GLY A 56 -6.95 9.08 -3.89
N GLY A 57 -7.41 8.45 -2.79
CA GLY A 57 -6.72 8.44 -1.49
C GLY A 57 -5.28 7.89 -1.55
N ASN A 58 -5.03 6.94 -2.44
CA ASN A 58 -3.70 6.36 -2.63
C ASN A 58 -2.72 7.38 -3.25
N ILE A 59 -3.00 7.91 -4.45
CA ILE A 59 -2.14 8.92 -5.09
C ILE A 59 -2.08 10.24 -4.32
N ILE A 60 -3.15 10.64 -3.62
CA ILE A 60 -3.13 11.82 -2.74
C ILE A 60 -2.01 11.69 -1.70
N SER A 61 -1.81 10.52 -1.10
CA SER A 61 -0.80 10.31 -0.07
C SER A 61 0.63 10.64 -0.54
N SER A 62 0.97 10.31 -1.80
CA SER A 62 2.25 10.65 -2.43
C SER A 62 2.29 12.10 -2.92
N ALA A 63 1.16 12.62 -3.45
CA ALA A 63 1.06 14.00 -3.93
C ALA A 63 1.30 15.06 -2.84
N LEU A 64 0.98 14.76 -1.58
CA LEU A 64 1.19 15.65 -0.44
C LEU A 64 2.66 16.07 -0.25
N ILE A 65 3.61 15.20 -0.63
CA ILE A 65 5.05 15.44 -0.42
C ILE A 65 5.82 15.75 -1.72
N HIS A 66 5.20 15.57 -2.89
CA HIS A 66 5.81 15.83 -4.19
C HIS A 66 5.04 16.91 -4.95
N PRO A 67 5.12 18.19 -4.54
CA PRO A 67 4.35 19.27 -5.15
C PRO A 67 4.71 19.52 -6.63
N ASN A 68 5.88 19.05 -7.08
CA ASN A 68 6.37 19.21 -8.46
C ASN A 68 6.14 17.97 -9.35
N ALA A 69 5.63 16.87 -8.78
CA ALA A 69 5.16 15.73 -9.55
C ALA A 69 3.74 15.97 -10.07
N HIS A 70 3.23 15.11 -10.94
CA HIS A 70 1.87 15.21 -11.46
C HIS A 70 1.17 13.85 -11.38
N PHE A 71 0.02 13.81 -10.74
CA PHE A 71 -0.75 12.59 -10.46
C PHE A 71 -2.08 12.67 -11.19
N VAL A 72 -2.41 11.61 -11.94
CA VAL A 72 -3.68 11.44 -12.63
C VAL A 72 -4.34 10.18 -12.10
N GLY A 73 -5.56 10.29 -11.60
CA GLY A 73 -6.40 9.16 -11.22
C GLY A 73 -7.54 8.98 -12.23
N VAL A 74 -7.81 7.75 -12.66
CA VAL A 74 -8.93 7.42 -13.55
C VAL A 74 -9.83 6.40 -12.87
N ASP A 75 -11.14 6.66 -12.84
CA ASP A 75 -12.13 5.71 -12.31
C ASP A 75 -13.46 5.80 -13.09
N LEU A 76 -14.25 4.72 -13.03
CA LEU A 76 -15.57 4.62 -13.65
C LEU A 76 -16.68 5.30 -12.81
N SER A 77 -16.48 5.42 -11.50
CA SER A 77 -17.48 5.96 -10.57
C SER A 77 -17.46 7.49 -10.53
N GLU A 78 -18.51 8.10 -11.10
CA GLU A 78 -18.73 9.55 -11.04
C GLU A 78 -18.82 10.05 -9.60
N THR A 79 -19.53 9.33 -8.73
CA THR A 79 -19.67 9.68 -7.31
C THR A 79 -18.31 9.74 -6.60
N GLN A 80 -17.45 8.75 -6.83
CA GLN A 80 -16.14 8.72 -6.19
C GLN A 80 -15.20 9.80 -6.75
N ILE A 81 -15.23 10.02 -8.07
CA ILE A 81 -14.41 11.06 -8.71
C ILE A 81 -14.81 12.46 -8.27
N GLU A 82 -16.11 12.79 -8.24
CA GLU A 82 -16.55 14.12 -7.80
C GLU A 82 -16.27 14.34 -6.30
N GLY A 83 -16.44 13.30 -5.47
CA GLY A 83 -16.01 13.33 -4.06
C GLY A 83 -14.51 13.55 -3.91
N GLY A 84 -13.70 12.84 -4.70
CA GLY A 84 -12.24 12.99 -4.74
C GLY A 84 -11.81 14.40 -5.18
N LYS A 85 -12.44 14.95 -6.22
CA LYS A 85 -12.18 16.33 -6.68
C LYS A 85 -12.48 17.37 -5.60
N ALA A 86 -13.58 17.20 -4.87
CA ALA A 86 -13.91 18.06 -3.74
C ALA A 86 -12.83 18.02 -2.66
N ILE A 87 -12.31 16.83 -2.35
CA ILE A 87 -11.21 16.64 -1.39
C ILE A 87 -9.91 17.29 -1.90
N VAL A 88 -9.50 17.01 -3.15
CA VAL A 88 -8.32 17.62 -3.79
C VAL A 88 -8.39 19.15 -3.69
N ASN A 89 -9.55 19.74 -3.97
CA ASN A 89 -9.80 21.18 -3.84
C ASN A 89 -9.70 21.67 -2.38
N GLN A 90 -10.30 20.95 -1.43
CA GLN A 90 -10.24 21.27 0.00
C GLN A 90 -8.80 21.24 0.54
N LEU A 91 -8.01 20.23 0.15
CA LEU A 91 -6.59 20.13 0.47
C LEU A 91 -5.74 21.20 -0.26
N GLY A 92 -6.27 21.78 -1.33
CA GLY A 92 -5.59 22.78 -2.14
C GLY A 92 -4.47 22.20 -3.01
N LEU A 93 -4.55 20.91 -3.32
CA LEU A 93 -3.58 20.23 -4.19
C LEU A 93 -3.72 20.74 -5.63
N LYS A 94 -2.59 20.99 -6.28
CA LYS A 94 -2.51 21.47 -7.68
C LYS A 94 -1.88 20.47 -8.63
N ASN A 95 -1.35 19.40 -8.06
CA ASN A 95 -0.62 18.32 -8.72
C ASN A 95 -1.45 17.04 -8.85
N VAL A 96 -2.76 17.06 -8.55
CA VAL A 96 -3.65 15.90 -8.66
C VAL A 96 -4.82 16.22 -9.60
N GLU A 97 -5.04 15.37 -10.58
CA GLU A 97 -6.17 15.40 -11.50
C GLU A 97 -6.93 14.07 -11.40
N LEU A 98 -8.26 14.13 -11.29
CA LEU A 98 -9.12 12.94 -11.21
C LEU A 98 -10.12 12.95 -12.36
N LEU A 99 -10.19 11.86 -13.10
CA LEU A 99 -10.94 11.71 -14.34
C LEU A 99 -11.99 10.59 -14.19
N CYS A 100 -13.26 10.95 -14.42
CA CYS A 100 -14.35 9.97 -14.53
C CYS A 100 -14.38 9.43 -15.96
N GLN A 101 -13.72 8.30 -16.19
CA GLN A 101 -13.55 7.74 -17.53
C GLN A 101 -13.37 6.22 -17.46
N ASP A 102 -13.92 5.51 -18.45
CA ASP A 102 -13.60 4.10 -18.67
C ASP A 102 -12.19 3.99 -19.26
N ILE A 103 -11.33 3.26 -18.56
CA ILE A 103 -9.94 3.03 -18.94
C ILE A 103 -9.80 2.45 -20.36
N SER A 104 -10.82 1.75 -20.84
CA SER A 104 -10.88 1.18 -22.19
C SER A 104 -10.83 2.23 -23.30
N PHE A 105 -11.18 3.49 -22.98
CA PHE A 105 -11.15 4.65 -23.88
C PHE A 105 -10.09 5.67 -23.49
N PHE A 106 -9.12 5.30 -22.65
CA PHE A 106 -8.04 6.20 -22.26
C PHE A 106 -7.04 6.35 -23.43
N GLU A 107 -7.29 7.35 -24.27
CA GLU A 107 -6.51 7.64 -25.48
C GLU A 107 -5.81 9.01 -25.36
N ASN A 108 -4.83 9.12 -24.46
CA ASN A 108 -4.00 10.33 -24.36
C ASN A 108 -2.55 10.05 -24.83
N SER A 109 -2.42 9.76 -26.12
CA SER A 109 -1.18 9.26 -26.75
C SER A 109 0.07 10.14 -26.56
N SER A 110 -0.07 11.40 -26.14
CA SER A 110 1.06 12.31 -25.93
C SER A 110 1.65 12.26 -24.51
N ILE A 111 0.92 11.74 -23.53
CA ILE A 111 1.38 11.69 -22.14
C ILE A 111 2.05 10.35 -21.87
N LYS A 112 3.29 10.42 -21.38
CA LYS A 112 3.97 9.29 -20.76
C LYS A 112 3.98 9.45 -19.24
N PHE A 113 3.71 8.38 -18.53
CA PHE A 113 3.79 8.25 -17.08
C PHE A 113 5.02 7.44 -16.70
N ASP A 114 5.74 7.92 -15.69
CA ASP A 114 6.92 7.26 -15.14
C ASP A 114 6.53 6.13 -14.18
N TYR A 115 5.36 6.26 -13.55
CA TYR A 115 4.79 5.25 -12.70
C TYR A 115 3.31 5.05 -13.02
N ILE A 116 2.88 3.80 -13.11
CA ILE A 116 1.47 3.44 -13.25
C ILE A 116 1.07 2.54 -12.08
N VAL A 117 -0.11 2.75 -11.51
CA VAL A 117 -0.66 1.93 -10.43
C VAL A 117 -2.01 1.37 -10.90
N CYS A 118 -2.16 0.06 -10.83
CA CYS A 118 -3.40 -0.67 -11.10
C CYS A 118 -3.63 -1.64 -9.95
N HIS A 119 -4.15 -1.12 -8.83
CA HIS A 119 -4.32 -1.89 -7.60
C HIS A 119 -5.79 -2.19 -7.35
N GLY A 120 -6.14 -3.47 -7.14
CA GLY A 120 -7.51 -3.87 -6.81
C GLY A 120 -8.49 -3.81 -7.98
N VAL A 121 -7.98 -3.84 -9.22
CA VAL A 121 -8.81 -3.76 -10.44
C VAL A 121 -8.63 -4.99 -11.33
N PHE A 122 -7.39 -5.45 -11.54
CA PHE A 122 -7.07 -6.37 -12.63
C PHE A 122 -7.84 -7.70 -12.56
N SER A 123 -8.00 -8.30 -11.38
CA SER A 123 -8.80 -9.53 -11.21
C SER A 123 -10.31 -9.30 -11.32
N TRP A 124 -10.79 -8.08 -11.08
CA TRP A 124 -12.21 -7.72 -10.90
C TRP A 124 -12.90 -7.21 -12.16
N VAL A 125 -12.19 -7.23 -13.29
CA VAL A 125 -12.73 -6.72 -14.56
C VAL A 125 -12.76 -7.83 -15.63
N PRO A 126 -13.66 -7.73 -16.62
CA PRO A 126 -13.70 -8.64 -17.75
C PRO A 126 -12.36 -8.74 -18.48
N GLU A 127 -12.10 -9.87 -19.15
CA GLU A 127 -10.85 -10.07 -19.91
C GLU A 127 -10.60 -8.95 -20.92
N SER A 128 -11.63 -8.49 -21.63
CA SER A 128 -11.53 -7.37 -22.57
C SER A 128 -10.99 -6.09 -21.94
N VAL A 129 -11.36 -5.80 -20.69
CA VAL A 129 -10.88 -4.64 -19.94
C VAL A 129 -9.45 -4.86 -19.45
N ARG A 130 -9.10 -6.07 -18.96
CA ARG A 130 -7.70 -6.40 -18.60
C ARG A 130 -6.75 -6.18 -19.78
N ARG A 131 -7.11 -6.66 -20.96
CA ARG A 131 -6.34 -6.46 -22.21
C ARG A 131 -6.18 -4.97 -22.54
N LYS A 132 -7.22 -4.16 -22.31
CA LYS A 132 -7.14 -2.69 -22.47
C LYS A 132 -6.26 -2.03 -21.42
N ILE A 133 -6.30 -2.46 -20.16
CA ILE A 133 -5.39 -1.99 -19.10
C ILE A 133 -3.94 -2.22 -19.54
N LEU A 134 -3.58 -3.41 -20.02
CA LEU A 134 -2.22 -3.70 -20.49
C LEU A 134 -1.83 -2.85 -21.71
N THR A 135 -2.76 -2.64 -22.63
CA THR A 135 -2.56 -1.73 -23.78
C THR A 135 -2.26 -0.30 -23.31
N VAL A 136 -3.01 0.21 -22.33
CA VAL A 136 -2.82 1.55 -21.76
C VAL A 136 -1.47 1.64 -21.06
N ILE A 137 -1.13 0.65 -20.23
CA ILE A 137 0.17 0.59 -19.54
C ILE A 137 1.30 0.62 -20.58
N LYS A 138 1.30 -0.28 -21.57
CA LYS A 138 2.34 -0.28 -22.61
C LYS A 138 2.45 1.04 -23.35
N SER A 139 1.31 1.61 -23.73
CA SER A 139 1.25 2.80 -24.59
C SER A 139 1.60 4.08 -23.85
N HIS A 140 1.41 4.14 -22.52
CA HIS A 140 1.64 5.35 -21.74
C HIS A 140 2.77 5.23 -20.73
N LEU A 141 3.38 4.07 -20.53
CA LEU A 141 4.57 3.96 -19.68
C LEU A 141 5.79 4.60 -20.37
N SER A 142 6.54 5.42 -19.65
CA SER A 142 7.81 5.99 -20.12
C SER A 142 8.87 4.90 -20.28
N GLU A 143 9.97 5.18 -20.99
CA GLU A 143 10.98 4.18 -21.37
C GLU A 143 11.55 3.43 -20.16
N ASN A 144 11.87 4.13 -19.08
CA ASN A 144 12.35 3.54 -17.82
C ASN A 144 11.26 3.56 -16.74
N GLY A 145 9.99 3.64 -17.13
CA GLY A 145 8.88 3.65 -16.20
C GLY A 145 8.59 2.26 -15.61
N ALA A 146 7.86 2.24 -14.50
CA ALA A 146 7.37 1.03 -13.87
C ALA A 146 5.85 1.08 -13.63
N ALA A 147 5.20 -0.07 -13.64
CA ALA A 147 3.80 -0.21 -13.31
C ALA A 147 3.64 -1.22 -12.18
N THR A 148 2.78 -0.94 -11.21
CA THR A 148 2.34 -1.92 -10.23
C THR A 148 0.97 -2.46 -10.62
N ILE A 149 0.84 -3.78 -10.74
CA ILE A 149 -0.44 -4.45 -11.00
C ILE A 149 -0.69 -5.45 -9.88
N SER A 150 -1.82 -5.31 -9.17
CA SER A 150 -2.22 -6.27 -8.15
C SER A 150 -3.38 -7.15 -8.61
N TYR A 151 -3.31 -8.43 -8.22
CA TYR A 151 -4.24 -9.46 -8.69
C TYR A 151 -4.24 -10.68 -7.74
N ASN A 152 -5.37 -11.37 -7.69
CA ASN A 152 -5.52 -12.64 -6.99
C ASN A 152 -4.69 -13.73 -7.71
N THR A 153 -4.13 -14.67 -6.96
CA THR A 153 -3.26 -15.72 -7.51
C THR A 153 -3.65 -17.13 -7.08
N TYR A 154 -3.33 -18.08 -7.95
CA TYR A 154 -3.36 -19.49 -7.61
C TYR A 154 -1.99 -19.99 -7.08
N PRO A 155 -1.97 -21.00 -6.21
CA PRO A 155 -3.11 -21.80 -5.73
C PRO A 155 -3.91 -21.18 -4.58
N GLY A 156 -3.42 -20.12 -3.92
CA GLY A 156 -4.00 -19.61 -2.66
C GLY A 156 -5.47 -19.21 -2.77
N TRP A 157 -5.91 -18.73 -3.93
CA TRP A 157 -7.31 -18.37 -4.15
C TRP A 157 -8.27 -19.56 -4.28
N LYS A 158 -7.80 -20.79 -4.58
CA LYS A 158 -8.68 -21.96 -4.83
C LYS A 158 -9.64 -22.26 -3.68
N SER A 159 -9.16 -22.15 -2.44
CA SER A 159 -10.02 -22.34 -1.25
C SER A 159 -11.07 -21.24 -1.08
N LEU A 160 -10.77 -20.01 -1.53
CA LEU A 160 -11.69 -18.90 -1.47
C LEU A 160 -12.73 -18.97 -2.59
N GLU A 161 -12.39 -19.54 -3.76
CA GLU A 161 -13.38 -19.90 -4.80
C GLU A 161 -14.38 -20.93 -4.27
N ALA A 162 -13.92 -21.99 -3.61
CA ALA A 162 -14.81 -22.97 -3.03
C ALA A 162 -15.75 -22.34 -1.97
N LEU A 163 -15.23 -21.44 -1.14
CA LEU A 163 -16.06 -20.69 -0.19
C LEU A 163 -17.05 -19.76 -0.91
N LYS A 164 -16.62 -19.06 -1.97
CA LYS A 164 -17.46 -18.21 -2.82
C LYS A 164 -18.64 -19.00 -3.40
N ASP A 165 -18.39 -20.18 -3.96
CA ASP A 165 -19.42 -21.06 -4.51
C ASP A 165 -20.44 -21.46 -3.44
N MET A 166 -19.97 -21.76 -2.23
CA MET A 166 -20.85 -22.10 -1.10
C MET A 166 -21.69 -20.90 -0.65
N MET A 167 -21.09 -19.71 -0.55
CA MET A 167 -21.77 -18.47 -0.15
C MET A 167 -22.83 -18.03 -1.17
N THR A 168 -22.56 -18.22 -2.46
CA THR A 168 -23.47 -17.84 -3.55
C THR A 168 -24.54 -18.90 -3.84
N PHE A 169 -24.30 -20.17 -3.48
CA PHE A 169 -25.23 -21.29 -3.74
C PHE A 169 -26.69 -21.00 -3.36
N ARG A 170 -26.92 -20.48 -2.14
CA ARG A 170 -28.28 -20.17 -1.68
C ARG A 170 -28.88 -18.97 -2.41
N VAL A 171 -28.08 -17.95 -2.68
CA VAL A 171 -28.48 -16.76 -3.44
C VAL A 171 -28.94 -17.16 -4.85
N ASP A 172 -28.17 -18.03 -5.51
CA ASP A 172 -28.47 -18.50 -6.86
C ASP A 172 -29.73 -19.38 -6.91
N LEU A 173 -29.95 -20.21 -5.89
CA LEU A 173 -31.15 -21.02 -5.78
C LEU A 173 -32.42 -20.15 -5.64
N LEU A 174 -32.34 -19.09 -4.83
CA LEU A 174 -33.42 -18.13 -4.65
C LEU A 174 -33.69 -17.34 -5.94
N ALA A 175 -32.63 -16.91 -6.64
CA ALA A 175 -32.77 -16.24 -7.93
C ALA A 175 -33.48 -17.11 -8.98
N LYS A 176 -33.19 -18.42 -9.03
CA LYS A 176 -33.90 -19.40 -9.89
C LYS A 176 -35.39 -19.56 -9.53
N GLN A 177 -35.79 -19.16 -8.33
CA GLN A 177 -37.19 -19.13 -7.87
C GLN A 177 -37.83 -17.74 -8.06
N ASN A 178 -37.20 -16.85 -8.83
CA ASN A 178 -37.60 -15.44 -9.02
C ASN A 178 -37.61 -14.62 -7.70
N ILE A 179 -36.80 -15.01 -6.72
CA ILE A 179 -36.58 -14.24 -5.49
C ILE A 179 -35.28 -13.44 -5.67
N HIS A 180 -35.42 -12.14 -5.89
CA HIS A 180 -34.29 -11.22 -6.05
C HIS A 180 -33.91 -10.61 -4.71
N LEU A 181 -32.66 -10.85 -4.31
CA LEU A 181 -32.08 -10.32 -3.07
C LEU A 181 -31.33 -9.02 -3.34
N SER A 182 -31.47 -8.06 -2.43
CA SER A 182 -30.61 -6.89 -2.35
C SER A 182 -29.15 -7.28 -2.06
N MET A 183 -28.21 -6.36 -2.29
CA MET A 183 -26.79 -6.59 -2.00
C MET A 183 -26.53 -7.00 -0.54
N ARG A 184 -27.19 -6.31 0.40
CA ARG A 184 -27.07 -6.60 1.84
C ARG A 184 -27.61 -7.98 2.21
N GLU A 185 -28.72 -8.39 1.60
CA GLU A 185 -29.28 -9.74 1.83
C GLU A 185 -28.35 -10.83 1.29
N LYS A 186 -27.72 -10.63 0.12
CA LYS A 186 -26.70 -11.55 -0.41
C LYS A 186 -25.55 -11.73 0.58
N VAL A 187 -25.01 -10.61 1.10
CA VAL A 187 -23.93 -10.63 2.11
C VAL A 187 -24.38 -11.36 3.38
N ALA A 188 -25.60 -11.09 3.87
CA ALA A 188 -26.14 -11.74 5.06
C ALA A 188 -26.25 -13.27 4.89
N TYR A 189 -26.76 -13.74 3.74
CA TYR A 189 -26.78 -15.17 3.43
C TYR A 189 -25.38 -15.77 3.33
N GLY A 190 -24.45 -15.07 2.67
CA GLY A 190 -23.05 -15.49 2.58
C GLY A 190 -22.40 -15.65 3.95
N LYS A 191 -22.56 -14.66 4.84
CA LYS A 191 -22.08 -14.73 6.23
C LYS A 191 -22.68 -15.93 6.97
N GLY A 192 -23.98 -16.16 6.83
CA GLY A 192 -24.64 -17.33 7.43
C GLY A 192 -24.05 -18.66 6.94
N THR A 193 -23.71 -18.77 5.66
CA THR A 193 -23.02 -19.95 5.12
C THR A 193 -21.60 -20.09 5.70
N ALA A 194 -20.83 -19.01 5.75
CA ALA A 194 -19.48 -19.03 6.32
C ALA A 194 -19.50 -19.43 7.80
N ASP A 195 -20.44 -18.88 8.58
CA ASP A 195 -20.63 -19.23 9.99
C ASP A 195 -21.01 -20.71 10.18
N PHE A 196 -21.84 -21.26 9.29
CA PHE A 196 -22.18 -22.67 9.29
C PHE A 196 -20.95 -23.54 8.99
N LEU A 197 -20.16 -23.20 7.97
CA LEU A 197 -18.96 -23.95 7.59
C LEU A 197 -17.87 -23.90 8.65
N SER A 198 -17.63 -22.72 9.23
CA SER A 198 -16.75 -22.51 10.38
C SER A 198 -17.05 -23.51 11.51
N GLN A 199 -18.33 -23.67 11.86
CA GLN A 199 -18.75 -24.53 12.97
C GLN A 199 -18.78 -26.03 12.58
N PHE A 200 -19.29 -26.34 11.38
CA PHE A 200 -19.75 -27.69 11.05
C PHE A 200 -19.02 -28.37 9.88
N ALA A 201 -18.04 -27.73 9.22
CA ALA A 201 -17.26 -28.42 8.19
C ALA A 201 -16.54 -29.66 8.78
N LEU A 202 -16.60 -30.81 8.10
CA LEU A 202 -16.07 -32.08 8.60
C LEU A 202 -14.84 -32.59 7.83
N GLY A 203 -14.61 -32.11 6.62
CA GLY A 203 -13.56 -32.60 5.73
C GLY A 203 -12.24 -31.84 5.87
N ASP A 204 -12.12 -30.72 5.15
CA ASP A 204 -10.89 -29.93 5.08
C ASP A 204 -10.83 -28.88 6.19
N LYS A 205 -9.78 -28.93 7.03
CA LYS A 205 -9.53 -27.91 8.05
C LYS A 205 -9.38 -26.52 7.41
N ARG A 206 -8.76 -26.43 6.23
CA ARG A 206 -8.58 -25.16 5.53
C ARG A 206 -9.91 -24.49 5.21
N MET A 207 -10.98 -25.26 4.95
CA MET A 207 -12.32 -24.70 4.74
C MET A 207 -12.85 -24.00 6.00
N LYS A 208 -12.59 -24.55 7.20
CA LYS A 208 -12.91 -23.85 8.45
C LYS A 208 -12.14 -22.55 8.57
N ASP A 209 -10.83 -22.62 8.36
CA ASP A 209 -9.94 -21.46 8.52
C ASP A 209 -10.35 -20.30 7.58
N VAL A 210 -10.69 -20.59 6.31
CA VAL A 210 -11.15 -19.55 5.36
C VAL A 210 -12.55 -19.03 5.70
N ALA A 211 -13.46 -19.89 6.17
CA ALA A 211 -14.80 -19.49 6.56
C ALA A 211 -14.80 -18.64 7.85
N ASP A 212 -13.96 -19.00 8.82
CA ASP A 212 -13.75 -18.23 10.04
C ASP A 212 -13.25 -16.81 9.74
N GLY A 213 -12.37 -16.67 8.74
CA GLY A 213 -11.82 -15.39 8.31
C GLY A 213 -12.86 -14.39 7.76
N ILE A 214 -14.10 -14.81 7.47
CA ILE A 214 -15.18 -13.93 6.99
C ILE A 214 -15.76 -13.06 8.11
N LYS A 215 -15.75 -13.53 9.36
CA LYS A 215 -16.43 -12.88 10.49
C LYS A 215 -15.95 -11.45 10.73
N ASP A 216 -14.65 -11.23 10.55
CA ASP A 216 -13.99 -9.95 10.81
C ASP A 216 -13.97 -9.01 9.59
N LYS A 217 -14.56 -9.42 8.46
CA LYS A 217 -14.58 -8.62 7.22
C LYS A 217 -15.82 -7.73 7.17
N ASP A 218 -15.62 -6.52 6.65
CA ASP A 218 -16.74 -5.61 6.40
C ASP A 218 -17.65 -6.14 5.28
N GLU A 219 -18.92 -5.74 5.32
CA GLU A 219 -19.95 -6.24 4.38
C GLU A 219 -19.60 -5.99 2.92
N HIS A 220 -18.89 -4.90 2.66
CA HIS A 220 -18.59 -4.48 1.32
C HIS A 220 -17.37 -5.22 0.77
N TYR A 221 -16.31 -5.45 1.57
CA TYR A 221 -15.26 -6.39 1.21
C TYR A 221 -15.86 -7.74 0.85
N ILE A 222 -16.81 -8.25 1.64
CA ILE A 222 -17.46 -9.53 1.36
C ILE A 222 -18.24 -9.49 0.04
N TYR A 223 -18.98 -8.40 -0.21
CA TYR A 223 -19.74 -8.25 -1.45
C TYR A 223 -18.82 -8.26 -2.67
N HIS A 224 -17.84 -7.36 -2.71
CA HIS A 224 -16.95 -7.26 -3.85
C HIS A 224 -16.12 -8.53 -4.01
N GLU A 225 -15.62 -9.12 -2.91
CA GLU A 225 -14.73 -10.28 -3.01
C GLU A 225 -15.46 -11.57 -3.46
N TYR A 226 -16.66 -11.81 -2.92
CA TYR A 226 -17.38 -13.09 -3.07
C TYR A 226 -18.65 -13.01 -3.92
N PHE A 227 -19.19 -11.83 -4.20
CA PHE A 227 -20.44 -11.69 -4.96
C PHE A 227 -20.29 -10.92 -6.27
N GLU A 228 -19.14 -10.31 -6.55
CA GLU A 228 -18.88 -9.79 -7.90
C GLU A 228 -18.77 -10.92 -8.93
N GLU A 229 -19.27 -10.61 -10.12
CA GLU A 229 -19.28 -11.52 -11.27
C GLU A 229 -17.85 -11.86 -11.71
N TYR A 230 -16.96 -10.86 -11.70
CA TYR A 230 -15.59 -11.00 -12.16
C TYR A 230 -14.65 -11.08 -10.97
N ASN A 231 -14.00 -12.21 -10.80
CA ASN A 231 -12.77 -12.36 -10.01
C ASN A 231 -11.98 -13.47 -10.69
N GLN A 232 -10.95 -13.11 -11.46
CA GLN A 232 -10.12 -14.07 -12.16
C GLN A 232 -8.69 -14.04 -11.59
N PRO A 233 -8.35 -15.02 -10.73
CA PRO A 233 -6.98 -15.25 -10.33
C PRO A 233 -6.16 -15.82 -11.48
N LEU A 234 -4.86 -15.61 -11.43
CA LEU A 234 -3.89 -16.12 -12.40
C LEU A 234 -2.73 -16.81 -11.68
N TYR A 235 -2.13 -17.82 -12.30
CA TYR A 235 -0.76 -18.17 -11.94
C TYR A 235 0.20 -17.05 -12.39
N LEU A 236 1.34 -16.91 -11.72
CA LEU A 236 2.33 -15.88 -12.06
C LEU A 236 2.88 -16.07 -13.48
N TYR A 237 3.13 -17.32 -13.91
CA TYR A 237 3.63 -17.58 -15.26
C TYR A 237 2.58 -17.19 -16.33
N GLU A 238 1.30 -17.50 -16.13
CA GLU A 238 0.21 -17.11 -17.04
C GLU A 238 0.06 -15.58 -17.10
N PHE A 239 0.22 -14.91 -15.95
CA PHE A 239 0.20 -13.45 -15.91
C PHE A 239 1.38 -12.86 -16.71
N ASN A 240 2.60 -13.40 -16.55
CA ASN A 240 3.74 -12.92 -17.32
C ASN A 240 3.63 -13.23 -18.82
N GLU A 241 3.10 -14.40 -19.21
CA GLU A 241 2.80 -14.71 -20.62
C GLU A 241 1.85 -13.67 -21.22
N LEU A 242 0.79 -13.31 -20.49
CA LEU A 242 -0.13 -12.27 -20.90
C LEU A 242 0.55 -10.89 -21.00
N LEU A 243 1.48 -10.55 -20.11
CA LEU A 243 2.25 -9.29 -20.20
C LEU A 243 3.13 -9.24 -21.45
N GLU A 244 3.78 -10.36 -21.78
CA GLU A 244 4.70 -10.45 -22.91
C GLU A 244 3.97 -10.26 -24.26
N GLU A 245 2.70 -10.67 -24.37
CA GLU A 245 1.83 -10.35 -25.52
C GLU A 245 1.75 -8.84 -25.82
N TYR A 246 1.93 -7.99 -24.81
CA TYR A 246 1.88 -6.52 -24.92
C TYR A 246 3.27 -5.87 -24.85
N GLY A 247 4.35 -6.65 -24.87
CA GLY A 247 5.71 -6.13 -24.74
C GLY A 247 6.00 -5.52 -23.36
N LEU A 248 5.41 -6.11 -22.31
CA LEU A 248 5.65 -5.85 -20.90
C LEU A 248 6.23 -7.12 -20.24
N ALA A 249 6.84 -6.99 -19.06
CA ALA A 249 7.34 -8.12 -18.28
C ALA A 249 7.17 -7.89 -16.78
N HIS A 250 6.86 -8.95 -16.05
CA HIS A 250 7.00 -8.99 -14.59
C HIS A 250 8.49 -9.00 -14.24
N ILE A 251 8.90 -8.12 -13.32
CA ILE A 251 10.29 -8.04 -12.84
C ILE A 251 10.44 -8.67 -11.45
N CYS A 252 9.54 -8.30 -10.55
CA CYS A 252 9.53 -8.73 -9.14
C CYS A 252 8.18 -8.34 -8.52
N ASP A 253 7.92 -8.81 -7.30
CA ASP A 253 6.82 -8.28 -6.48
C ASP A 253 7.27 -7.04 -5.69
N SER A 254 6.32 -6.14 -5.43
CA SER A 254 6.52 -4.99 -4.53
C SER A 254 6.97 -5.39 -3.12
N SER A 255 6.62 -6.60 -2.66
CA SER A 255 7.20 -7.23 -1.49
C SER A 255 8.44 -8.01 -1.91
N VAL A 256 9.60 -7.57 -1.42
CA VAL A 256 10.87 -8.26 -1.68
C VAL A 256 10.83 -9.68 -1.11
N SER A 257 10.13 -9.92 0.00
CA SER A 257 9.97 -11.26 0.58
C SER A 257 9.11 -12.20 -0.26
N ALA A 258 8.23 -11.67 -1.13
CA ALA A 258 7.48 -12.47 -2.09
C ALA A 258 8.33 -12.87 -3.31
N THR A 259 9.31 -12.05 -3.68
CA THR A 259 10.27 -12.33 -4.76
C THR A 259 11.40 -13.24 -4.27
N PHE A 260 11.93 -12.96 -3.08
CA PHE A 260 13.07 -13.66 -2.47
C PHE A 260 12.74 -14.12 -1.04
N PRO A 261 11.84 -15.09 -0.85
CA PRO A 261 11.49 -15.60 0.46
C PRO A 261 12.67 -16.27 1.17
N ILE A 262 12.82 -16.05 2.47
CA ILE A 262 13.79 -16.77 3.30
C ILE A 262 13.12 -18.02 3.89
N PHE A 263 13.65 -19.19 3.56
CA PHE A 263 13.23 -20.45 4.14
C PHE A 263 14.18 -20.89 5.25
N LYS A 264 13.65 -21.61 6.25
CA LYS A 264 14.48 -22.24 7.30
C LYS A 264 15.23 -23.48 6.80
N ASP A 265 14.74 -24.10 5.73
CA ASP A 265 15.32 -25.28 5.12
C ASP A 265 16.02 -24.88 3.82
N ASP A 266 17.34 -24.70 3.90
CA ASP A 266 18.18 -24.25 2.78
C ASP A 266 18.15 -25.19 1.58
N ARG A 267 17.68 -26.44 1.76
CA ARG A 267 17.50 -27.39 0.66
C ARG A 267 16.46 -26.91 -0.36
N ILE A 268 15.50 -26.09 0.06
CA ILE A 268 14.46 -25.56 -0.83
C ILE A 268 15.10 -24.77 -1.96
N GLU A 269 15.98 -23.81 -1.65
CA GLU A 269 16.65 -23.00 -2.68
C GLU A 269 17.55 -23.86 -3.56
N THR A 270 18.32 -24.78 -2.98
CA THR A 270 19.20 -25.67 -3.76
C THR A 270 18.41 -26.51 -4.78
N LEU A 271 17.25 -27.03 -4.39
CA LEU A 271 16.40 -27.83 -5.28
C LEU A 271 15.76 -26.96 -6.38
N LEU A 272 15.33 -25.76 -6.04
CA LEU A 272 14.75 -24.83 -7.02
C LEU A 272 15.80 -24.27 -7.98
N ASP A 273 17.03 -24.07 -7.54
CA ASP A 273 18.16 -23.72 -8.41
C ASP A 273 18.43 -24.84 -9.43
N ASN A 274 18.36 -26.11 -9.01
CA ASN A 274 18.53 -27.25 -9.90
C ASN A 274 17.39 -27.39 -10.93
N GLU A 275 16.15 -27.10 -10.52
CA GLU A 275 14.96 -27.22 -11.38
C GLU A 275 14.82 -26.03 -12.36
N CYS A 276 15.01 -24.81 -11.86
CA CYS A 276 14.70 -23.59 -12.60
C CYS A 276 15.93 -22.90 -13.21
N GLY A 277 17.14 -23.26 -12.80
CA GLY A 277 18.37 -22.55 -13.18
C GLY A 277 18.29 -21.07 -12.82
N ASP A 278 18.59 -20.19 -13.78
CA ASP A 278 18.49 -18.73 -13.61
C ASP A 278 17.09 -18.16 -13.91
N ASN A 279 16.09 -19.01 -14.24
CA ASN A 279 14.73 -18.54 -14.51
C ASN A 279 14.00 -18.19 -13.21
N HIS A 280 14.12 -16.92 -12.80
CA HIS A 280 13.54 -16.44 -11.57
C HIS A 280 12.00 -16.47 -11.55
N LEU A 281 11.34 -16.25 -12.70
CA LEU A 281 9.88 -16.32 -12.81
C LEU A 281 9.35 -17.70 -12.40
N LEU A 282 10.04 -18.77 -12.81
CA LEU A 282 9.69 -20.13 -12.41
C LEU A 282 9.92 -20.36 -10.92
N LYS A 283 11.02 -19.84 -10.35
CA LYS A 283 11.25 -19.91 -8.90
C LYS A 283 10.15 -19.23 -8.11
N GLU A 284 9.76 -18.02 -8.51
CA GLU A 284 8.63 -17.31 -7.90
C GLU A 284 7.32 -18.10 -7.99
N GLN A 285 7.06 -18.77 -9.11
CA GLN A 285 5.89 -19.64 -9.23
C GLN A 285 5.96 -20.84 -8.27
N TYR A 286 7.12 -21.44 -8.06
CA TYR A 286 7.29 -22.47 -7.03
C TYR A 286 7.10 -21.92 -5.62
N TYR A 287 7.58 -20.71 -5.33
CA TYR A 287 7.32 -20.06 -4.07
C TYR A 287 5.82 -19.86 -3.85
N ASP A 288 5.05 -19.52 -4.89
CA ASP A 288 3.59 -19.43 -4.79
C ASP A 288 2.93 -20.74 -4.42
N TYR A 289 3.42 -21.88 -4.95
CA TYR A 289 2.94 -23.20 -4.54
C TYR A 289 3.30 -23.53 -3.09
N ILE A 290 4.55 -23.29 -2.69
CA ILE A 290 5.05 -23.60 -1.35
C ILE A 290 4.36 -22.74 -0.28
N LEU A 291 4.19 -21.45 -0.55
CA LEU A 291 3.62 -20.47 0.36
C LEU A 291 2.10 -20.31 0.19
N ASN A 292 1.51 -21.05 -0.75
CA ASN A 292 0.10 -21.01 -1.10
C ASN A 292 -0.40 -19.57 -1.30
N ARG A 293 0.31 -18.83 -2.15
CA ARG A 293 0.12 -17.39 -2.37
C ARG A 293 -1.26 -17.11 -2.96
N GLN A 294 -1.98 -16.18 -2.33
CA GLN A 294 -3.35 -15.80 -2.67
C GLN A 294 -3.42 -14.50 -3.48
N PHE A 295 -2.40 -13.64 -3.38
CA PHE A 295 -2.39 -12.31 -3.96
C PHE A 295 -0.96 -11.88 -4.28
N ARG A 296 -0.78 -11.16 -5.39
CA ARG A 296 0.48 -10.54 -5.78
C ARG A 296 0.30 -9.08 -6.10
N THR A 297 1.38 -8.33 -5.96
CA THR A 297 1.50 -6.95 -6.43
C THR A 297 2.77 -6.83 -7.24
N SER A 298 2.66 -7.22 -8.51
CA SER A 298 3.77 -7.30 -9.45
C SER A 298 4.21 -5.92 -9.91
N ILE A 299 5.52 -5.69 -9.87
CA ILE A 299 6.19 -4.58 -10.55
C ILE A 299 6.52 -5.03 -11.98
N VAL A 300 6.00 -4.27 -12.94
CA VAL A 300 6.03 -4.53 -14.38
C VAL A 300 6.73 -3.37 -15.08
N THR A 301 7.49 -3.65 -16.13
CA THR A 301 8.04 -2.61 -17.03
C THR A 301 8.01 -3.11 -18.47
N HIS A 302 8.57 -2.35 -19.41
CA HIS A 302 8.73 -2.80 -20.79
C HIS A 302 9.56 -4.09 -20.85
N LEU A 303 9.17 -5.02 -21.72
CA LEU A 303 9.85 -6.32 -21.85
C LEU A 303 11.37 -6.17 -22.07
N GLU A 304 11.79 -5.18 -22.87
CA GLU A 304 13.20 -4.89 -23.14
C GLU A 304 14.00 -4.41 -21.92
N ASN A 305 13.33 -3.92 -20.86
CA ASN A 305 13.99 -3.53 -19.63
C ASN A 305 14.31 -4.72 -18.73
N ARG A 306 13.75 -5.91 -18.97
CA ARG A 306 14.01 -7.12 -18.18
C ARG A 306 15.51 -7.42 -18.10
N GLU A 307 16.21 -7.32 -19.22
CA GLU A 307 17.67 -7.55 -19.30
C GLU A 307 18.51 -6.48 -18.58
N LYS A 308 17.91 -5.33 -18.24
CA LYS A 308 18.56 -4.27 -17.45
C LYS A 308 18.44 -4.49 -15.94
N CYS A 309 17.64 -5.47 -15.51
CA CYS A 309 17.37 -5.76 -14.10
C CYS A 309 18.19 -6.97 -13.63
N ASN A 310 18.86 -6.84 -12.48
CA ASN A 310 19.49 -7.97 -11.79
C ASN A 310 18.44 -8.75 -10.98
N ILE A 311 17.62 -9.56 -11.66
CA ILE A 311 16.55 -10.35 -11.04
C ILE A 311 17.14 -11.59 -10.35
N SER A 312 17.81 -11.37 -9.21
CA SER A 312 18.51 -12.40 -8.45
C SER A 312 18.58 -12.08 -6.95
N ARG A 313 18.66 -13.13 -6.13
CA ARG A 313 18.94 -13.01 -4.69
C ARG A 313 20.33 -12.41 -4.41
N HIS A 314 21.23 -12.48 -5.38
CA HIS A 314 22.57 -11.90 -5.32
C HIS A 314 22.54 -10.42 -5.68
N ILE A 315 22.00 -9.60 -4.77
CA ILE A 315 21.98 -8.13 -4.90
C ILE A 315 23.40 -7.59 -4.99
N GLN A 316 23.66 -6.73 -5.97
CA GLN A 316 24.99 -6.13 -6.10
C GLN A 316 25.22 -5.13 -4.97
N ILE A 317 26.39 -5.18 -4.36
CA ILE A 317 26.77 -4.27 -3.28
C ILE A 317 26.68 -2.80 -3.74
N ASN A 318 26.97 -2.50 -5.01
CA ASN A 318 26.91 -1.13 -5.53
C ASN A 318 25.48 -0.58 -5.56
N ASP A 319 24.49 -1.42 -5.83
CA ASP A 319 23.08 -1.05 -5.79
C ASP A 319 22.64 -0.84 -4.35
N LEU A 320 22.94 -1.82 -3.48
CA LEU A 320 22.59 -1.79 -2.06
C LEU A 320 23.21 -0.58 -1.32
N LYS A 321 24.46 -0.20 -1.63
CA LYS A 321 25.14 0.96 -1.04
C LYS A 321 24.38 2.27 -1.22
N ASN A 322 23.60 2.40 -2.28
CA ASN A 322 22.88 3.63 -2.63
C ASN A 322 21.46 3.68 -2.06
N ILE A 323 21.01 2.61 -1.43
CA ILE A 323 19.73 2.55 -0.72
C ILE A 323 19.83 3.30 0.62
N TYR A 324 18.71 3.85 1.06
CA TYR A 324 18.53 4.44 2.37
C TYR A 324 17.66 3.53 3.22
N ILE A 325 18.06 3.24 4.44
CA ILE A 325 17.37 2.35 5.38
C ILE A 325 16.89 3.11 6.61
N ARG A 326 15.74 2.70 7.15
CA ARG A 326 15.11 3.28 8.34
C ARG A 326 14.48 2.15 9.16
N THR A 327 14.41 2.33 10.48
CA THR A 327 13.72 1.36 11.34
C THR A 327 12.24 1.28 10.99
N ASN A 328 11.76 0.05 10.80
CA ASN A 328 10.34 -0.28 10.89
C ASN A 328 9.97 -0.44 12.37
N LEU A 329 9.13 0.45 12.91
CA LEU A 329 8.78 0.45 14.34
C LEU A 329 7.94 -0.77 14.76
N ASN A 330 7.32 -1.46 13.80
CA ASN A 330 6.54 -2.67 14.07
C ASN A 330 7.41 -3.93 14.10
N ALA A 331 8.69 -3.83 13.74
CA ALA A 331 9.58 -4.99 13.70
C ALA A 331 10.14 -5.34 15.11
N GLU A 332 9.97 -6.60 15.50
CA GLU A 332 10.47 -7.17 16.76
C GLU A 332 11.87 -7.79 16.65
N SER A 333 12.66 -7.37 15.65
CA SER A 333 14.02 -7.88 15.46
C SER A 333 15.00 -7.30 16.50
N SER A 334 15.81 -8.17 17.07
CA SER A 334 16.90 -7.84 18.01
C SER A 334 18.26 -7.73 17.31
N SER A 335 18.29 -7.73 15.98
CA SER A 335 19.55 -7.68 15.25
C SER A 335 20.29 -6.37 15.48
N LYS A 336 21.62 -6.43 15.33
CA LYS A 336 22.49 -5.24 15.43
C LYS A 336 22.05 -4.15 14.45
N VAL A 337 21.55 -4.52 13.26
CA VAL A 337 21.06 -3.57 12.26
C VAL A 337 19.87 -2.79 12.80
N VAL A 338 18.83 -3.48 13.25
CA VAL A 338 17.60 -2.86 13.74
C VAL A 338 17.84 -2.04 15.01
N GLN A 339 18.65 -2.54 15.95
CA GLN A 339 19.02 -1.80 17.16
C GLN A 339 19.79 -0.51 16.84
N SER A 340 20.74 -0.55 15.90
CA SER A 340 21.52 0.64 15.52
C SER A 340 20.65 1.70 14.83
N LEU A 341 19.71 1.27 13.97
CA LEU A 341 18.77 2.17 13.32
C LEU A 341 17.75 2.78 14.30
N LYS A 342 17.33 2.03 15.34
CA LYS A 342 16.42 2.56 16.39
C LYS A 342 17.00 3.80 17.06
N ALA A 343 18.32 3.85 17.26
CA ALA A 343 19.01 5.02 17.81
C ALA A 343 19.09 6.23 16.84
N HIS A 344 18.84 6.01 15.55
CA HIS A 344 18.89 7.05 14.50
C HIS A 344 17.50 7.53 14.07
N TYR A 345 16.45 6.80 14.45
CA TYR A 345 15.07 7.15 14.17
C TYR A 345 14.76 8.57 14.68
N PRO A 346 14.03 9.40 13.91
CA PRO A 346 13.30 9.09 12.67
C PRO A 346 14.09 9.22 11.35
N ASN A 347 15.39 9.49 11.38
CA ASN A 347 16.15 9.67 10.15
C ASN A 347 16.40 8.34 9.43
N ALA A 348 16.39 8.38 8.10
CA ALA A 348 16.98 7.32 7.30
C ALA A 348 18.51 7.47 7.25
N MET A 349 19.22 6.37 6.98
CA MET A 349 20.66 6.35 6.76
C MET A 349 20.97 5.68 5.43
N LYS A 350 21.93 6.23 4.68
CA LYS A 350 22.45 5.54 3.49
C LYS A 350 23.17 4.25 3.92
N VAL A 351 22.97 3.14 3.22
CA VAL A 351 23.53 1.84 3.61
C VAL A 351 25.06 1.89 3.68
N SER A 352 25.73 2.58 2.75
CA SER A 352 27.18 2.79 2.81
C SER A 352 27.63 3.39 4.14
N ASP A 353 26.96 4.46 4.57
CA ASP A 353 27.31 5.23 5.76
C ASP A 353 27.00 4.42 7.02
N PHE A 354 25.91 3.66 6.99
CA PHE A 354 25.54 2.73 8.05
C PHE A 354 26.59 1.63 8.24
N VAL A 355 27.02 0.97 7.15
CA VAL A 355 28.03 -0.09 7.20
C VAL A 355 29.38 0.47 7.65
N GLU A 356 29.79 1.64 7.15
CA GLU A 356 31.02 2.30 7.58
C GLU A 356 31.02 2.65 9.06
N ARG A 357 29.86 3.01 9.62
CA ARG A 357 29.73 3.39 11.03
C ARG A 357 29.62 2.19 11.98
N TYR A 358 28.89 1.14 11.59
CA TYR A 358 28.52 0.06 12.50
C TYR A 358 29.24 -1.27 12.26
N PHE A 359 29.87 -1.44 11.11
CA PHE A 359 30.51 -2.69 10.68
C PHE A 359 31.94 -2.43 10.19
N THR A 360 32.74 -1.74 11.02
CA THR A 360 34.13 -1.36 10.72
C THR A 360 35.03 -2.57 10.49
N ASP A 361 34.81 -3.65 11.24
CA ASP A 361 35.69 -4.82 11.24
C ASP A 361 35.45 -5.73 10.03
N ASN A 362 34.21 -5.77 9.53
CA ASN A 362 33.84 -6.53 8.35
C ASN A 362 32.65 -5.88 7.63
N ARG A 363 32.96 -5.12 6.57
CA ARG A 363 31.94 -4.41 5.79
C ARG A 363 31.00 -5.35 5.01
N ASN A 364 31.50 -6.49 4.53
CA ASN A 364 30.68 -7.44 3.77
C ASN A 364 29.60 -8.09 4.65
N ASP A 365 29.93 -8.38 5.90
CA ASP A 365 28.97 -8.83 6.91
C ASP A 365 27.88 -7.76 7.16
N GLY A 366 28.28 -6.48 7.22
CA GLY A 366 27.34 -5.37 7.31
C GLY A 366 26.34 -5.30 6.16
N TYR A 367 26.82 -5.41 4.91
CA TYR A 367 25.93 -5.43 3.74
C TYR A 367 24.98 -6.64 3.74
N THR A 368 25.50 -7.82 4.08
CA THR A 368 24.70 -9.06 4.17
C THR A 368 23.63 -8.94 5.26
N SER A 369 24.00 -8.41 6.43
CA SER A 369 23.09 -8.20 7.55
C SER A 369 21.95 -7.23 7.19
N VAL A 370 22.27 -6.11 6.52
CA VAL A 370 21.24 -5.17 6.05
C VAL A 370 20.30 -5.84 5.05
N LEU A 371 20.83 -6.60 4.09
CA LEU A 371 20.02 -7.28 3.08
C LEU A 371 19.06 -8.31 3.70
N LEU A 372 19.52 -9.06 4.73
CA LEU A 372 18.68 -9.99 5.47
C LEU A 372 17.52 -9.29 6.18
N GLU A 373 17.74 -8.11 6.76
CA GLU A 373 16.64 -7.34 7.38
C GLU A 373 15.64 -6.79 6.35
N ILE A 374 16.11 -6.47 5.13
CA ILE A 374 15.22 -6.09 4.01
C ILE A 374 14.34 -7.28 3.61
N TYR A 375 14.92 -8.46 3.44
CA TYR A 375 14.20 -9.67 3.05
C TYR A 375 13.21 -10.15 4.12
N ASN A 376 13.53 -9.95 5.40
CA ASN A 376 12.63 -10.23 6.51
C ASN A 376 11.63 -9.10 6.78
N GLU A 377 11.66 -8.01 6.02
CA GLU A 377 10.79 -6.83 6.18
C GLU A 377 10.88 -6.15 7.56
N ASN A 378 12.02 -6.33 8.24
CA ASN A 378 12.29 -5.77 9.57
C ASN A 378 12.75 -4.30 9.53
N ILE A 379 13.11 -3.79 8.34
CA ILE A 379 13.48 -2.40 8.12
C ILE A 379 12.79 -1.85 6.86
N ASP A 380 12.53 -0.56 6.88
CA ASP A 380 12.08 0.17 5.71
C ASP A 380 13.29 0.58 4.87
N PHE A 381 13.11 0.66 3.55
CA PHE A 381 14.15 1.12 2.65
C PHE A 381 13.62 1.97 1.49
N TYR A 382 14.47 2.85 0.98
CA TYR A 382 14.12 3.91 0.03
C TYR A 382 15.24 4.14 -0.99
N ALA A 383 14.87 4.58 -2.19
CA ALA A 383 15.81 5.00 -3.23
C ALA A 383 16.22 6.49 -3.14
N ARG A 384 15.84 7.18 -2.06
CA ARG A 384 16.21 8.57 -1.76
C ARG A 384 16.31 8.75 -0.26
N ASN A 385 17.01 9.81 0.16
CA ASN A 385 17.04 10.17 1.57
C ASN A 385 15.66 10.62 2.06
N ILE A 386 15.28 10.16 3.25
CA ILE A 386 14.13 10.63 4.01
C ILE A 386 14.67 11.55 5.10
N ALA A 387 14.89 12.81 4.74
CA ALA A 387 15.44 13.81 5.64
C ALA A 387 14.35 14.34 6.58
N VAL A 388 14.61 14.28 7.88
CA VAL A 388 13.73 14.83 8.91
C VAL A 388 14.26 16.19 9.35
N THR A 389 13.43 17.22 9.21
CA THR A 389 13.76 18.58 9.66
C THR A 389 13.40 18.73 11.13
N LYS A 390 14.35 19.13 11.98
CA LYS A 390 14.10 19.48 13.38
C LYS A 390 14.11 21.00 13.54
N GLN A 391 13.16 21.53 14.30
CA GLN A 391 12.98 22.96 14.54
C GLN A 391 12.71 23.18 16.02
N ASP A 392 13.22 24.24 16.64
CA ASP A 392 12.89 24.53 18.05
C ASP A 392 11.38 24.74 18.23
N LYS A 393 10.77 25.49 17.29
CA LYS A 393 9.33 25.75 17.21
C LYS A 393 8.78 25.09 15.96
N ILE A 394 8.12 23.95 16.14
CA ILE A 394 7.66 23.12 15.02
C ILE A 394 6.49 23.79 14.29
N LYS A 395 6.56 23.80 12.96
CA LYS A 395 5.48 24.30 12.11
C LYS A 395 4.97 23.22 11.18
N LEU A 396 3.67 22.95 11.24
CA LEU A 396 3.01 22.01 10.34
C LEU A 396 2.87 22.60 8.93
N LYS A 397 3.21 21.84 7.89
CA LYS A 397 2.95 22.25 6.50
C LYS A 397 1.45 22.51 6.30
N THR A 398 1.14 23.55 5.53
CA THR A 398 -0.25 23.94 5.25
C THR A 398 -1.09 22.80 4.66
N VAL A 399 -0.49 21.95 3.83
CA VAL A 399 -1.21 20.83 3.21
C VAL A 399 -1.66 19.77 4.23
N TYR A 400 -0.82 19.45 5.22
CA TYR A 400 -1.19 18.51 6.29
C TYR A 400 -2.18 19.12 7.28
N ARG A 401 -2.11 20.44 7.53
CA ARG A 401 -3.15 21.15 8.28
C ARG A 401 -4.53 20.95 7.66
N LYS A 402 -4.67 21.22 6.36
CA LYS A 402 -5.92 21.00 5.61
C LYS A 402 -6.34 19.54 5.58
N TYR A 403 -5.38 18.62 5.51
CA TYR A 403 -5.67 17.19 5.51
C TYR A 403 -6.24 16.71 6.84
N LEU A 404 -5.64 17.13 7.95
CA LEU A 404 -6.14 16.86 9.29
C LEU A 404 -7.49 17.56 9.56
N ASP A 405 -7.67 18.79 9.09
CA ASP A 405 -8.94 19.51 9.18
C ASP A 405 -10.06 18.79 8.42
N TYR A 406 -9.76 18.17 7.27
CA TYR A 406 -10.71 17.32 6.57
C TYR A 406 -11.17 16.14 7.44
N TYR A 407 -10.24 15.42 8.10
CA TYR A 407 -10.62 14.31 9.00
C TYR A 407 -11.43 14.75 10.19
N LEU A 408 -11.05 15.89 10.79
CA LEU A 408 -11.69 16.37 12.00
C LEU A 408 -13.13 16.85 11.74
N ASN A 409 -13.37 17.44 10.57
CA ASN A 409 -14.65 18.08 10.23
C ASN A 409 -15.56 17.23 9.33
N THR A 410 -15.13 16.02 8.95
CA THR A 410 -15.92 15.12 8.12
C THR A 410 -16.38 13.94 8.95
N GLU A 411 -17.70 13.78 9.15
CA GLU A 411 -18.28 12.72 9.98
C GLU A 411 -17.87 11.31 9.50
N LYS A 412 -17.80 11.12 8.18
CA LYS A 412 -17.41 9.86 7.53
C LYS A 412 -16.39 10.13 6.40
N PRO A 413 -15.10 10.24 6.72
CA PRO A 413 -14.06 10.44 5.73
C PRO A 413 -14.05 9.27 4.72
N VAL A 414 -13.96 9.60 3.43
CA VAL A 414 -13.99 8.61 2.33
C VAL A 414 -12.59 8.30 1.77
N ILE A 415 -11.58 9.03 2.22
CA ILE A 415 -10.17 8.64 2.09
C ILE A 415 -9.60 8.31 3.47
N SER A 416 -8.53 7.51 3.58
CA SER A 416 -7.83 7.22 4.85
C SER A 416 -6.67 8.18 5.12
N LEU A 417 -6.46 8.58 6.38
CA LEU A 417 -5.35 9.47 6.70
C LEU A 417 -4.07 8.67 6.50
N SER A 418 -3.18 9.13 5.62
CA SER A 418 -1.98 8.39 5.28
C SER A 418 -0.74 9.24 5.45
N ASN A 419 0.38 8.60 5.80
CA ASN A 419 1.67 9.27 5.78
C ASN A 419 2.24 9.37 4.36
N PHE A 420 3.43 9.94 4.27
CA PHE A 420 4.14 10.22 3.02
C PHE A 420 4.47 8.96 2.19
N VAL A 421 4.40 7.77 2.77
CA VAL A 421 4.61 6.49 2.06
C VAL A 421 3.32 5.71 1.92
N GLY A 422 2.15 6.31 2.17
CA GLY A 422 0.87 5.64 2.00
C GLY A 422 0.48 4.70 3.14
N ASN A 423 1.20 4.63 4.26
CA ASN A 423 0.73 3.87 5.42
C ASN A 423 -0.43 4.62 6.10
N THR A 424 -1.52 3.91 6.39
CA THR A 424 -2.67 4.49 7.10
C THR A 424 -2.28 4.85 8.54
N LEU A 425 -2.67 6.05 8.97
CA LEU A 425 -2.45 6.59 10.29
C LEU A 425 -3.75 6.52 11.08
N VAL A 426 -3.67 5.99 12.30
CA VAL A 426 -4.79 5.91 13.23
C VAL A 426 -4.59 6.98 14.29
N LEU A 427 -5.31 8.09 14.16
CA LEU A 427 -5.28 9.23 15.08
C LEU A 427 -6.67 9.47 15.65
N ASN A 428 -6.74 9.71 16.95
CA ASN A 428 -7.96 10.18 17.59
C ASN A 428 -8.07 11.73 17.48
N SER A 429 -9.21 12.30 17.87
CA SER A 429 -9.42 13.75 17.79
C SER A 429 -8.44 14.57 18.65
N GLY A 430 -8.03 14.03 19.80
CA GLY A 430 -7.01 14.63 20.67
C GLY A 430 -5.65 14.71 19.98
N ASP A 431 -5.22 13.63 19.34
CA ASP A 431 -3.96 13.59 18.57
C ASP A 431 -3.98 14.64 17.46
N ILE A 432 -5.09 14.71 16.70
CA ILE A 432 -5.25 15.68 15.62
C ILE A 432 -5.19 17.11 16.14
N HIS A 433 -5.89 17.43 17.24
CA HIS A 433 -5.84 18.76 17.84
C HIS A 433 -4.44 19.14 18.34
N ALA A 434 -3.69 18.18 18.87
CA ALA A 434 -2.30 18.39 19.29
C ALA A 434 -1.41 18.70 18.09
N ILE A 435 -1.49 17.91 17.01
CA ILE A 435 -0.73 18.16 15.78
C ILE A 435 -1.08 19.53 15.18
N LEU A 436 -2.36 19.90 15.17
CA LEU A 436 -2.81 21.19 14.65
C LEU A 436 -2.32 22.39 15.48
N SER A 437 -1.86 22.18 16.71
CA SER A 437 -1.28 23.23 17.55
C SER A 437 0.11 23.68 17.11
N PHE A 438 0.81 22.88 16.30
CA PHE A 438 2.14 23.19 15.76
C PHE A 438 2.10 24.32 14.73
N ASP A 439 2.33 25.54 15.22
CA ASP A 439 2.16 26.81 14.49
C ASP A 439 3.49 27.51 14.14
N GLY A 440 4.62 26.99 14.61
CA GLY A 440 5.94 27.60 14.47
C GLY A 440 6.20 28.83 15.34
N GLN A 441 5.29 29.16 16.27
CA GLN A 441 5.39 30.31 17.17
C GLN A 441 5.69 29.90 18.61
N HIS A 442 5.21 28.73 19.03
CA HIS A 442 5.34 28.23 20.40
C HIS A 442 6.38 27.10 20.54
N SER A 443 7.09 27.04 21.66
CA SER A 443 7.92 25.89 22.05
C SER A 443 7.07 24.72 22.55
N ASP A 444 7.68 23.56 22.75
CA ASP A 444 6.97 22.38 23.28
C ASP A 444 6.39 22.63 24.67
N GLU A 445 7.11 23.38 25.52
CA GLU A 445 6.67 23.78 26.85
C GLU A 445 5.48 24.76 26.76
N GLU A 446 5.56 25.77 25.90
CA GLU A 446 4.47 26.74 25.70
C GLU A 446 3.21 26.05 25.14
N LEU A 447 3.35 25.08 24.24
CA LEU A 447 2.24 24.28 23.73
C LEU A 447 1.63 23.37 24.80
N ALA A 448 2.44 22.80 25.68
CA ALA A 448 1.96 22.00 26.80
C ALA A 448 1.13 22.84 27.78
N ASP A 449 1.55 24.08 28.05
CA ASP A 449 0.79 25.02 28.86
C ASP A 449 -0.55 25.41 28.20
N LEU A 450 -0.56 25.64 26.89
CA LEU A 450 -1.82 25.89 26.14
C LEU A 450 -2.77 24.69 26.17
N LEU A 451 -2.25 23.46 26.06
CA LEU A 451 -3.08 22.25 26.23
C LEU A 451 -3.60 22.12 27.66
N PHE A 452 -2.79 22.50 28.66
CA PHE A 452 -3.19 22.48 30.06
C PHE A 452 -4.37 23.41 30.31
N GLU A 453 -4.38 24.62 29.74
CA GLU A 453 -5.52 25.54 29.80
C GLU A 453 -6.80 24.91 29.21
N LYS A 454 -6.68 24.17 28.10
CA LYS A 454 -7.83 23.45 27.51
C LYS A 454 -8.35 22.32 28.38
N VAL A 455 -7.46 21.63 29.13
CA VAL A 455 -7.85 20.63 30.12
C VAL A 455 -8.60 21.30 31.27
N GLN A 456 -8.11 22.42 31.80
CA GLN A 456 -8.79 23.18 32.86
C GLN A 456 -10.15 23.72 32.40
N ALA A 457 -10.29 24.09 31.13
CA ALA A 457 -11.55 24.49 30.52
C ALA A 457 -12.51 23.32 30.21
N GLY A 458 -12.11 22.07 30.45
CA GLY A 458 -12.92 20.88 30.19
C GLY A 458 -13.07 20.52 28.70
N ILE A 459 -12.28 21.16 27.82
CA ILE A 459 -12.27 20.92 26.37
C ILE A 459 -11.54 19.61 26.06
N LEU A 460 -10.44 19.35 26.76
CA LEU A 460 -9.69 18.10 26.67
C LEU A 460 -9.79 17.32 27.98
N ARG A 461 -9.81 16.00 27.90
CA ARG A 461 -9.81 15.11 29.06
C ARG A 461 -8.45 14.45 29.19
N MET A 462 -7.97 14.35 30.42
CA MET A 462 -6.74 13.64 30.75
C MET A 462 -7.01 12.63 31.86
N ASN A 463 -6.50 11.42 31.69
CA ASN A 463 -6.65 10.34 32.66
C ASN A 463 -5.35 10.24 33.50
N HIS A 464 -5.47 9.92 34.79
CA HIS A 464 -4.37 9.48 35.67
C HIS A 464 -3.29 10.50 36.08
N ALA A 465 -3.59 11.79 36.23
CA ALA A 465 -2.68 12.76 36.85
C ALA A 465 -3.37 13.54 37.99
N HIS A 466 -2.79 13.49 39.19
CA HIS A 466 -3.45 13.95 40.43
C HIS A 466 -3.04 15.37 40.84
N THR A 467 -1.87 15.84 40.40
CA THR A 467 -1.36 17.19 40.68
C THR A 467 -1.15 18.00 39.41
N GLU A 468 -1.24 19.34 39.47
CA GLU A 468 -0.96 20.23 38.33
C GLU A 468 0.41 19.96 37.69
N GLN A 469 1.43 19.67 38.51
CA GLN A 469 2.77 19.41 38.01
C GLN A 469 2.86 18.10 37.20
N GLU A 470 2.21 17.03 37.66
CA GLU A 470 2.10 15.76 36.92
C GLU A 470 1.30 15.94 35.63
N GLN A 471 0.26 16.78 35.66
CA GLN A 471 -0.56 17.12 34.52
C GLN A 471 0.27 17.81 33.43
N LYS A 472 1.02 18.86 33.79
CA LYS A 472 1.92 19.56 32.86
C LYS A 472 3.04 18.67 32.32
N ALA A 473 3.64 17.83 33.16
CA ALA A 473 4.66 16.88 32.73
C ALA A 473 4.12 15.86 31.72
N THR A 474 2.92 15.33 31.96
CA THR A 474 2.23 14.42 31.05
C THR A 474 1.93 15.07 29.70
N LEU A 475 1.44 16.31 29.72
CA LEU A 475 1.15 17.06 28.49
C LEU A 475 2.43 17.40 27.70
N LEU A 476 3.52 17.74 28.38
CA LEU A 476 4.81 17.96 27.73
C LEU A 476 5.34 16.68 27.08
N ALA A 477 5.23 15.54 27.75
CA ALA A 477 5.59 14.25 27.16
C ALA A 477 4.73 13.94 25.92
N PHE A 478 3.42 14.16 26.01
CA PHE A 478 2.49 13.98 24.89
C PHE A 478 2.81 14.90 23.70
N ILE A 479 3.17 16.18 23.94
CA ILE A 479 3.61 17.10 22.87
C ILE A 479 4.90 16.59 22.22
N LYS A 480 5.87 16.11 22.99
CA LYS A 480 7.13 15.57 22.46
C LYS A 480 6.91 14.31 21.61
N ASP A 481 6.03 13.41 22.05
CA ASP A 481 5.64 12.23 21.27
C ASP A 481 4.93 12.63 19.97
N THR A 482 4.01 13.60 20.05
CA THR A 482 3.29 14.14 18.89
C THR A 482 4.23 14.83 17.90
N ARG A 483 5.22 15.58 18.38
CA ARG A 483 6.30 16.17 17.57
C ARG A 483 7.09 15.08 16.86
N ALA A 484 7.55 14.05 17.58
CA ALA A 484 8.31 12.95 17.01
C ALA A 484 7.50 12.23 15.91
N PHE A 485 6.18 12.08 16.09
CA PHE A 485 5.28 11.56 15.08
C PHE A 485 5.20 12.45 13.83
N VAL A 486 5.03 13.76 13.99
CA VAL A 486 4.96 14.73 12.89
C VAL A 486 6.26 14.76 12.09
N GLU A 487 7.40 14.84 12.78
CA GLU A 487 8.74 14.80 12.20
C GLU A 487 8.99 13.48 11.45
N ALA A 488 8.61 12.35 12.06
CA ALA A 488 8.76 11.02 11.47
C ALA A 488 7.96 10.83 10.17
N ASN A 489 6.82 11.51 10.03
CA ASN A 489 5.94 11.44 8.88
C ASN A 489 6.12 12.62 7.91
N LEU A 490 7.18 13.43 8.08
CA LEU A 490 7.54 14.58 7.23
C LEU A 490 6.47 15.65 7.13
N MET A 491 5.66 15.81 8.18
CA MET A 491 4.51 16.71 8.16
C MET A 491 4.88 18.18 8.46
N ASN A 492 6.06 18.42 9.05
CA ASN A 492 6.56 19.77 9.34
C ASN A 492 7.30 20.41 8.16
N GLU A 493 7.41 21.75 8.22
CA GLU A 493 8.14 22.58 7.25
C GLU A 493 9.66 22.36 7.27
#